data_AF-A0A538CS42-F1
#
_entry.id   AF-A0A538CS42-F1
#
_cell.length_a   1.000
_cell.length_b   1.000
_cell.length_c   1.000
_cell.angle_alpha   90.00
_cell.angle_beta   90.00
_cell.angle_gamma   90.00
#
_symmetry.space_group_name_H-M   'P 1'
#
loop_
_entity.id
_entity.type
_entity.pdbx_description
1 polymer ?
#
loop_
_entity_poly.entity_id
_entity_poly.type
_entity_poly.pdbx_seq_one_letter_code
_entity_poly.pdbx_strand_id
1 'polypeptide(L)'
;MHLSAIKLRGFKSFPEPVEVRLERGVAVVVGPNGSGKSNVSDALLWASGSLSPSELRAEKPDDVLFAGAAGRPAADWCEVELLFDNADGQFTELEFSEIAITRRLHRGGEGQYLVNKATVRRTDLVELLADVGLGGGHSSVIGQGRVEEILSSKPEQRRALLEEAAGLGKFKARRHRAELKLARVQVQAERARDLEAEVRKRLRPLALQATAAERAEKLKDEIAAVEARLAELELDALGQGAAEIEERRTAATLARKAANAKLEELLLERNQAEEDLADAAGRREEATAALYRLRSAADRLELRREAAVALAERLRAEPLRLPTVDDEQLRTTRERLSAVERALAEREGLPPAARALAEQGARLALSELEVEPGRERAVAAALGPRGSALLADDVRTGLALLEEAHAAGLGNLTVLVGARPAELVERYAVVPRAELLNSRVPAVTTEGFGYDPERGELWFA
;
A
#
# COMPACT_ATOMS: atom_id res chain seq x y z
N MET A 1 -69.44 39.57 -41.56
CA MET A 1 -68.74 38.31 -41.79
C MET A 1 -69.78 37.36 -42.34
N HIS A 2 -69.44 36.56 -43.35
CA HIS A 2 -70.35 35.56 -43.91
C HIS A 2 -69.59 34.34 -44.40
N LEU A 3 -70.25 33.19 -44.41
CA LEU A 3 -69.72 31.98 -45.03
C LEU A 3 -69.76 32.16 -46.55
N SER A 4 -68.58 32.24 -47.19
CA SER A 4 -68.43 32.50 -48.63
C SER A 4 -68.41 31.20 -49.44
N ALA A 5 -67.85 30.12 -48.89
CA ALA A 5 -67.85 28.83 -49.55
C ALA A 5 -67.76 27.64 -48.58
N ILE A 6 -68.32 26.51 -49.00
CA ILE A 6 -68.17 25.20 -48.36
C ILE A 6 -67.52 24.28 -49.38
N LYS A 7 -66.30 23.80 -49.09
CA LYS A 7 -65.61 22.81 -49.90
C LYS A 7 -65.69 21.45 -49.24
N LEU A 8 -66.05 20.45 -50.02
CA LEU A 8 -66.38 19.11 -49.57
C LEU A 8 -65.55 18.12 -50.38
N ARG A 9 -64.94 17.15 -49.73
CA ARG A 9 -64.26 16.04 -50.41
C ARG A 9 -64.36 14.77 -49.60
N GLY A 10 -64.75 13.67 -50.24
CA GLY A 10 -64.90 12.37 -49.58
C GLY A 10 -65.96 12.36 -48.47
N PHE A 11 -66.79 13.41 -48.36
CA PHE A 11 -67.75 13.60 -47.27
C PHE A 11 -69.14 13.13 -47.71
N LYS A 12 -69.69 12.11 -47.05
CA LYS A 12 -71.01 11.53 -47.35
C LYS A 12 -71.23 11.37 -48.86
N SER A 13 -72.25 12.00 -49.44
CA SER A 13 -72.59 11.91 -50.88
C SER A 13 -71.60 12.61 -51.83
N PHE A 14 -70.52 13.21 -51.34
CA PHE A 14 -69.57 14.00 -52.13
C PHE A 14 -68.20 13.32 -52.21
N PRO A 15 -68.00 12.33 -53.12
CA PRO A 15 -66.73 11.62 -53.24
C PRO A 15 -65.62 12.46 -53.90
N GLU A 16 -65.98 13.37 -54.80
CA GLU A 16 -65.07 14.31 -55.46
C GLU A 16 -65.04 15.66 -54.76
N PRO A 17 -64.00 16.47 -54.98
CA PRO A 17 -63.97 17.86 -54.54
C PRO A 17 -65.16 18.64 -55.12
N VAL A 18 -66.01 19.17 -54.25
CA VAL A 18 -67.15 20.03 -54.60
C VAL A 18 -67.04 21.32 -53.81
N GLU A 19 -67.22 22.46 -54.48
CA GLU A 19 -67.25 23.78 -53.86
C GLU A 19 -68.66 24.38 -54.00
N VAL A 20 -69.31 24.62 -52.87
CA VAL A 20 -70.59 25.33 -52.79
C VAL A 20 -70.30 26.77 -52.43
N ARG A 21 -70.43 27.68 -53.40
CA ARG A 21 -70.28 29.13 -53.19
C ARG A 21 -71.58 29.74 -52.67
N LEU A 22 -71.46 30.59 -51.67
CA LEU A 22 -72.56 31.25 -51.00
C LEU A 22 -72.35 32.76 -51.08
N GLU A 23 -73.35 33.45 -51.59
CA GLU A 23 -73.38 34.91 -51.59
C GLU A 23 -74.05 35.45 -50.33
N ARG A 24 -73.82 36.73 -50.02
CA ARG A 24 -74.51 37.40 -48.91
C ARG A 24 -76.02 37.42 -49.16
N GLY A 25 -76.80 37.08 -48.14
CA GLY A 25 -78.26 37.09 -48.21
C GLY A 25 -78.85 35.68 -48.08
N VAL A 26 -79.79 35.34 -48.95
CA VAL A 26 -80.51 34.06 -48.90
C VAL A 26 -80.00 33.14 -50.00
N ALA A 27 -79.34 32.05 -49.61
CA ALA A 27 -78.96 30.97 -50.50
C ALA A 27 -79.98 29.81 -50.39
N VAL A 28 -80.44 29.28 -51.53
CA VAL A 28 -81.41 28.18 -51.57
C VAL A 28 -80.78 26.97 -52.25
N VAL A 29 -80.69 25.86 -51.51
CA VAL A 29 -80.18 24.58 -52.04
C VAL A 29 -81.35 23.69 -52.43
N VAL A 30 -81.54 23.49 -53.73
CA VAL A 30 -82.64 22.68 -54.30
C VAL A 30 -82.13 21.41 -54.97
N GLY A 31 -83.01 20.40 -55.07
CA GLY A 31 -82.68 19.11 -55.68
C GLY A 31 -83.62 17.98 -55.24
N PRO A 32 -83.68 16.86 -55.98
CA PRO A 32 -84.58 15.74 -55.69
C PRO A 32 -84.21 15.00 -54.39
N ASN A 33 -85.13 14.26 -53.80
CA ASN A 33 -84.84 13.48 -52.58
C ASN A 33 -83.65 12.53 -52.80
N GLY A 34 -82.76 12.45 -51.82
CA GLY A 34 -81.51 11.68 -51.93
C GLY A 34 -80.35 12.38 -52.63
N SER A 35 -80.53 13.59 -53.18
CA SER A 35 -79.47 14.35 -53.88
C SER A 35 -78.36 14.93 -52.98
N GLY A 36 -78.33 14.61 -51.68
CA GLY A 36 -77.29 15.09 -50.78
C GLY A 36 -77.44 16.53 -50.24
N LYS A 37 -78.57 17.21 -50.45
CA LYS A 37 -78.82 18.59 -49.92
C LYS A 37 -78.58 18.68 -48.42
N SER A 38 -79.19 17.76 -47.69
CA SER A 38 -79.03 17.56 -46.25
C SER A 38 -77.57 17.38 -45.84
N ASN A 39 -76.75 16.74 -46.66
CA ASN A 39 -75.35 16.53 -46.33
C ASN A 39 -74.52 17.83 -46.37
N VAL A 40 -75.00 18.88 -47.05
CA VAL A 40 -74.36 20.20 -47.01
C VAL A 40 -74.51 20.85 -45.62
N SER A 41 -75.68 20.73 -44.98
CA SER A 41 -75.87 21.21 -43.60
C SER A 41 -75.09 20.36 -42.60
N ASP A 42 -74.99 19.05 -42.83
CA ASP A 42 -74.20 18.17 -41.96
C ASP A 42 -72.71 18.48 -42.05
N ALA A 43 -72.22 18.87 -43.22
CA ALA A 43 -70.84 19.30 -43.39
C ALA A 43 -70.53 20.55 -42.56
N LEU A 44 -71.45 21.52 -42.51
CA LEU A 44 -71.33 22.71 -41.68
C LEU A 44 -71.25 22.36 -40.18
N LEU A 45 -72.15 21.50 -39.70
CA LEU A 45 -72.16 21.03 -38.29
C LEU A 45 -70.89 20.25 -37.95
N TRP A 46 -70.45 19.38 -38.86
CA TRP A 46 -69.27 18.57 -38.65
C TRP A 46 -68.01 19.43 -38.63
N ALA A 47 -67.81 20.32 -39.59
CA ALA A 47 -66.63 21.18 -39.64
C ALA A 47 -66.58 22.21 -38.48
N SER A 48 -67.72 22.62 -37.95
CA SER A 48 -67.81 23.51 -36.78
C SER A 48 -67.53 22.81 -35.43
N GLY A 49 -67.30 21.50 -35.43
CA GLY A 49 -66.83 20.76 -34.26
C GLY A 49 -67.87 19.88 -33.56
N SER A 50 -69.04 19.64 -34.17
CA SER A 50 -69.99 18.65 -33.64
C SER A 50 -69.36 17.25 -33.60
N LEU A 51 -69.50 16.59 -32.45
CA LEU A 51 -69.06 15.20 -32.25
C LEU A 51 -70.21 14.20 -32.22
N SER A 52 -71.45 14.68 -32.24
CA SER A 52 -72.62 13.83 -32.06
C SER A 52 -72.98 13.15 -33.39
N PRO A 53 -72.89 11.82 -33.50
CA PRO A 53 -73.30 11.12 -34.72
C PRO A 53 -74.78 11.36 -35.05
N SER A 54 -75.63 11.48 -34.02
CA SER A 54 -77.06 11.73 -34.21
C SER A 54 -77.35 13.10 -34.84
N GLU A 55 -76.63 14.15 -34.47
CA GLU A 55 -76.75 15.48 -35.10
C GLU A 55 -76.35 15.46 -36.57
N LEU A 56 -75.44 14.55 -36.92
CA LEU A 56 -74.94 14.37 -38.27
C LEU A 56 -75.69 13.29 -39.03
N ARG A 57 -76.83 12.77 -38.55
CA ARG A 57 -77.57 11.67 -39.22
C ARG A 57 -76.64 10.49 -39.59
N ALA A 58 -75.79 10.12 -38.64
CA ALA A 58 -74.79 9.08 -38.73
C ALA A 58 -74.94 8.11 -37.55
N GLU A 59 -74.66 6.82 -37.75
CA GLU A 59 -74.68 5.85 -36.64
C GLU A 59 -73.35 5.84 -35.90
N LYS A 60 -72.25 5.97 -36.65
CA LYS A 60 -70.88 6.03 -36.14
C LYS A 60 -70.20 7.33 -36.54
N PRO A 61 -69.21 7.82 -35.76
CA PRO A 61 -68.42 9.00 -36.12
C PRO A 61 -67.77 8.93 -37.50
N ASP A 62 -67.42 7.72 -37.96
CA ASP A 62 -66.78 7.46 -39.26
C ASP A 62 -67.77 7.42 -40.44
N ASP A 63 -69.10 7.41 -40.20
CA ASP A 63 -70.11 7.38 -41.27
C ASP A 63 -70.25 8.74 -41.99
N VAL A 64 -69.40 9.71 -41.64
CA VAL A 64 -69.21 10.95 -42.40
C VAL A 64 -68.36 10.74 -43.65
N LEU A 65 -67.57 9.66 -43.73
CA LEU A 65 -66.82 9.31 -44.94
C LEU A 65 -67.75 8.74 -46.01
N PHE A 66 -67.46 9.02 -47.28
CA PHE A 66 -68.16 8.39 -48.41
C PHE A 66 -68.02 6.86 -48.34
N ALA A 67 -69.15 6.17 -48.23
CA ALA A 67 -69.21 4.73 -48.05
C ALA A 67 -68.97 3.91 -49.34
N GLY A 68 -68.84 4.56 -50.49
CA GLY A 68 -68.76 3.89 -51.80
C GLY A 68 -70.10 3.90 -52.54
N ALA A 69 -70.04 3.74 -53.86
CA ALA A 69 -71.21 3.60 -54.74
C ALA A 69 -70.89 2.64 -55.89
N ALA A 70 -71.89 2.26 -56.70
CA ALA A 70 -71.66 1.42 -57.87
C ALA A 70 -70.60 2.05 -58.80
N GLY A 71 -69.47 1.38 -58.98
CA GLY A 71 -68.34 1.87 -59.77
C GLY A 71 -67.37 2.82 -59.03
N ARG A 72 -67.53 3.03 -57.71
CA ARG A 72 -66.67 3.92 -56.93
C ARG A 72 -66.33 3.37 -55.54
N PRO A 73 -65.04 3.20 -55.19
CA PRO A 73 -64.64 2.72 -53.88
C PRO A 73 -65.00 3.72 -52.76
N ALA A 74 -65.08 3.23 -51.52
CA ALA A 74 -65.23 4.06 -50.34
C ALA A 74 -64.03 5.01 -50.18
N ALA A 75 -64.25 6.19 -49.59
CA ALA A 75 -63.17 7.13 -49.33
C ALA A 75 -62.38 6.71 -48.09
N ASP A 76 -61.05 6.81 -48.17
CA ASP A 76 -60.13 6.59 -47.04
C ASP A 76 -60.07 7.80 -46.10
N TRP A 77 -60.45 8.98 -46.59
CA TRP A 77 -60.51 10.21 -45.83
C TRP A 77 -61.58 11.15 -46.36
N CYS A 78 -62.03 12.05 -45.49
CA CYS A 78 -62.90 13.15 -45.87
C CYS A 78 -62.38 14.48 -45.31
N GLU A 79 -62.75 15.56 -45.99
CA GLU A 79 -62.43 16.92 -45.60
C GLU A 79 -63.58 17.85 -45.93
N VAL A 80 -63.83 18.76 -44.99
CA VAL A 80 -64.75 19.87 -45.16
C VAL A 80 -64.02 21.14 -44.76
N GLU A 81 -63.93 22.09 -45.69
CA GLU A 81 -63.37 23.42 -45.47
C GLU A 81 -64.50 24.46 -45.59
N LEU A 82 -64.68 25.23 -44.52
CA LEU A 82 -65.59 26.36 -44.43
C LEU A 82 -64.77 27.64 -44.61
N LEU A 83 -65.10 28.43 -45.64
CA LEU A 83 -64.46 29.71 -45.90
C LEU A 83 -65.35 30.84 -45.44
N PHE A 84 -64.84 31.67 -44.54
CA PHE A 84 -65.50 32.85 -44.02
C PHE A 84 -64.82 34.11 -44.54
N ASP A 85 -65.60 35.00 -45.14
CA ASP A 85 -65.20 36.39 -45.36
C ASP A 85 -65.35 37.16 -44.05
N ASN A 86 -64.22 37.63 -43.52
CA ASN A 86 -64.06 38.37 -42.27
C ASN A 86 -63.62 39.83 -42.51
N ALA A 87 -63.96 40.43 -43.66
CA ALA A 87 -63.60 41.82 -43.98
C ALA A 87 -64.10 42.86 -42.96
N ASP A 88 -65.12 42.53 -42.16
CA ASP A 88 -65.66 43.37 -41.08
C ASP A 88 -65.10 43.05 -39.69
N GLY A 89 -64.12 42.13 -39.58
CA GLY A 89 -63.33 41.90 -38.38
C GLY A 89 -64.09 41.30 -37.19
N GLN A 90 -65.18 40.56 -37.43
CA GLN A 90 -65.96 39.93 -36.36
C GLN A 90 -65.17 38.85 -35.61
N PHE A 91 -64.30 38.11 -36.30
CA PHE A 91 -63.30 37.27 -35.63
C PHE A 91 -62.15 38.15 -35.11
N THR A 92 -62.34 38.75 -33.94
CA THR A 92 -61.36 39.65 -33.32
C THR A 92 -60.04 38.97 -32.92
N GLU A 93 -60.05 37.64 -32.75
CA GLU A 93 -58.88 36.86 -32.38
C GLU A 93 -57.95 36.53 -33.57
N LEU A 94 -58.38 36.81 -34.81
CA LEU A 94 -57.66 36.48 -36.04
C LEU A 94 -57.52 37.71 -36.95
N GLU A 95 -56.28 38.12 -37.24
CA GLU A 95 -55.96 39.26 -38.12
C GLU A 95 -56.01 38.90 -39.61
N PHE A 96 -57.00 38.10 -40.03
CA PHE A 96 -57.15 37.66 -41.41
C PHE A 96 -58.50 38.10 -41.99
N SER A 97 -58.48 38.63 -43.21
CA SER A 97 -59.67 39.02 -43.98
C SER A 97 -60.47 37.82 -44.48
N GLU A 98 -59.83 36.65 -44.60
CA GLU A 98 -60.46 35.37 -44.93
C GLU A 98 -60.02 34.31 -43.92
N ILE A 99 -60.97 33.54 -43.41
CA ILE A 99 -60.72 32.49 -42.42
C ILE A 99 -61.23 31.16 -42.96
N ALA A 100 -60.31 30.22 -43.14
CA ALA A 100 -60.56 28.85 -43.59
C ALA A 100 -60.58 27.91 -42.38
N ILE A 101 -61.74 27.35 -42.05
CA ILE A 101 -61.91 26.34 -41.00
C ILE A 101 -62.05 24.99 -41.67
N THR A 102 -61.07 24.11 -41.47
CA THR A 102 -61.05 22.79 -42.08
C THR A 102 -61.14 21.71 -41.01
N ARG A 103 -62.00 20.72 -41.24
CA ARG A 103 -61.97 19.46 -40.51
C ARG A 103 -61.62 18.33 -41.47
N ARG A 104 -60.66 17.49 -41.08
CA ARG A 104 -60.22 16.31 -41.84
C ARG A 104 -60.34 15.07 -40.97
N LEU A 105 -60.81 13.96 -41.55
CA LEU A 105 -60.86 12.66 -40.87
C LEU A 105 -60.38 11.57 -41.81
N HIS A 106 -59.48 10.73 -41.31
CA HIS A 106 -59.07 9.49 -41.97
C HIS A 106 -59.84 8.33 -41.34
N ARG A 107 -60.18 7.31 -42.14
CA ARG A 107 -60.86 6.10 -41.66
C ARG A 107 -60.01 5.44 -40.57
N GLY A 108 -60.58 5.24 -39.38
CA GLY A 108 -59.85 4.70 -38.22
C GLY A 108 -58.77 5.62 -37.64
N GLY A 109 -58.67 6.87 -38.10
CA GLY A 109 -57.73 7.87 -37.59
C GLY A 109 -58.40 8.92 -36.71
N GLU A 110 -57.59 9.76 -36.08
CA GLU A 110 -58.10 10.91 -35.32
C GLU A 110 -58.51 12.07 -36.25
N GLY A 111 -59.63 12.71 -35.94
CA GLY A 111 -60.09 13.90 -36.65
C GLY A 111 -59.19 15.10 -36.34
N GLN A 112 -58.73 15.79 -37.39
CA GLN A 112 -57.90 16.98 -37.31
C GLN A 112 -58.71 18.24 -37.60
N TYR A 113 -58.47 19.29 -36.81
CA TYR A 113 -59.05 20.61 -37.01
C TYR A 113 -57.95 21.59 -37.41
N LEU A 114 -58.20 22.37 -38.45
CA LEU A 114 -57.28 23.37 -38.95
C LEU A 114 -57.99 24.71 -39.09
N VAL A 115 -57.31 25.79 -38.73
CA VAL A 115 -57.71 27.17 -39.00
C VAL A 115 -56.60 27.79 -39.82
N ASN A 116 -56.89 28.26 -41.04
CA ASN A 116 -55.90 28.76 -41.99
C ASN A 116 -54.71 27.80 -42.16
N LYS A 117 -55.00 26.49 -42.29
CA LYS A 117 -54.02 25.38 -42.39
C LYS A 117 -53.17 25.12 -41.14
N ALA A 118 -53.32 25.89 -40.06
CA ALA A 118 -52.68 25.62 -38.78
C ALA A 118 -53.52 24.66 -37.95
N THR A 119 -52.91 23.62 -37.38
CA THR A 119 -53.61 22.65 -36.53
C THR A 119 -54.03 23.28 -35.21
N VAL A 120 -55.31 23.15 -34.85
CA VAL A 120 -55.87 23.67 -33.59
C VAL A 120 -56.59 22.56 -32.82
N ARG A 121 -56.76 22.74 -31.51
CA ARG A 121 -57.58 21.82 -30.71
C ARG A 121 -59.06 22.12 -30.96
N ARG A 122 -59.90 21.08 -30.91
CA ARG A 122 -61.37 21.23 -31.02
C ARG A 122 -61.91 22.29 -30.05
N THR A 123 -61.43 22.28 -28.81
CA THR A 123 -61.90 23.22 -27.77
C THR A 123 -61.64 24.67 -28.17
N ASP A 124 -60.47 24.95 -28.76
CA ASP A 124 -60.10 26.30 -29.18
C ASP A 124 -60.95 26.71 -30.41
N LEU A 125 -61.17 25.78 -31.35
CA LEU A 125 -62.06 26.02 -32.50
C LEU A 125 -63.50 26.31 -32.09
N VAL A 126 -64.08 25.50 -31.19
CA VAL A 126 -65.45 25.67 -30.72
C VAL A 126 -65.61 26.98 -29.94
N GLU A 127 -64.58 27.39 -29.21
CA GLU A 127 -64.55 28.68 -28.51
C GLU A 127 -64.49 29.86 -29.50
N LEU A 128 -63.66 29.76 -30.54
CA LEU A 128 -63.59 30.74 -31.64
C LEU A 128 -64.94 30.87 -32.37
N LEU A 129 -65.60 29.76 -32.68
CA LEU A 129 -66.89 29.74 -33.38
C LEU A 129 -68.09 30.12 -32.49
N ALA A 130 -67.94 30.12 -31.17
CA ALA A 130 -69.00 30.51 -30.26
C ALA A 130 -69.41 31.98 -30.44
N ASP A 131 -68.46 32.86 -30.76
CA ASP A 131 -68.72 34.29 -30.98
C ASP A 131 -69.49 34.57 -32.29
N VAL A 132 -69.52 33.59 -33.19
CA VAL A 132 -70.20 33.63 -34.48
C VAL A 132 -71.51 32.84 -34.48
N GLY A 133 -71.90 32.28 -33.33
CA GLY A 133 -73.14 31.50 -33.19
C GLY A 133 -73.08 30.11 -33.84
N LEU A 134 -71.88 29.66 -34.22
CA LEU A 134 -71.62 28.31 -34.75
C LEU A 134 -70.95 27.38 -33.72
N GLY A 135 -70.71 27.87 -32.49
CA GLY A 135 -70.14 27.10 -31.38
C GLY A 135 -71.10 26.07 -30.77
N GLY A 136 -70.62 25.37 -29.73
CA GLY A 136 -71.03 24.03 -29.27
C GLY A 136 -72.49 23.72 -28.88
N GLY A 137 -73.48 24.53 -29.26
CA GLY A 137 -74.90 24.18 -29.26
C GLY A 137 -75.60 24.40 -30.61
N HIS A 138 -74.86 24.85 -31.64
CA HIS A 138 -75.29 25.07 -33.03
C HIS A 138 -76.67 25.72 -33.13
N SER A 139 -76.97 26.69 -32.26
CA SER A 139 -78.27 27.39 -32.25
C SER A 139 -78.63 28.04 -33.59
N SER A 140 -77.62 28.37 -34.41
CA SER A 140 -77.80 28.93 -35.76
C SER A 140 -78.06 27.89 -36.86
N VAL A 141 -77.93 26.59 -36.57
CA VAL A 141 -78.18 25.52 -37.55
C VAL A 141 -79.38 24.68 -37.10
N ILE A 142 -80.49 24.83 -37.82
CA ILE A 142 -81.72 24.09 -37.52
C ILE A 142 -81.74 22.81 -38.34
N GLY A 143 -81.40 21.70 -37.69
CA GLY A 143 -81.51 20.35 -38.25
C GLY A 143 -82.96 19.86 -38.32
N GLN A 144 -83.15 18.72 -38.99
CA GLN A 144 -84.46 18.06 -39.06
C GLN A 144 -84.90 17.60 -37.65
N GLY A 145 -86.13 17.93 -37.25
CA GLY A 145 -86.69 17.56 -35.92
C GLY A 145 -86.27 18.48 -34.77
N ARG A 146 -85.34 19.42 -35.00
CA ARG A 146 -84.82 20.33 -33.97
C ARG A 146 -85.88 21.34 -33.51
N VAL A 147 -86.80 21.73 -34.40
CA VAL A 147 -87.88 22.67 -34.07
C VAL A 147 -88.81 22.05 -33.03
N GLU A 148 -89.24 20.81 -33.26
CA GLU A 148 -90.07 20.05 -32.34
C GLU A 148 -89.35 19.82 -31.00
N GLU A 149 -88.06 19.50 -31.03
CA GLU A 149 -87.23 19.32 -29.84
C GLU A 149 -87.23 20.59 -28.97
N ILE A 150 -86.97 21.76 -29.56
CA ILE A 150 -86.95 23.05 -28.84
C ILE A 150 -88.32 23.35 -28.22
N LEU A 151 -89.41 23.08 -28.94
CA LEU A 151 -90.77 23.28 -28.46
C LEU A 151 -91.12 22.34 -27.30
N SER A 152 -90.67 21.08 -27.36
CA SER A 152 -90.89 20.08 -26.29
C SER A 152 -89.89 20.14 -25.13
N SER A 153 -88.84 20.96 -25.24
CA SER A 153 -87.76 21.02 -24.25
C SER A 153 -88.22 21.53 -22.88
N LYS A 154 -87.54 21.05 -21.83
CA LYS A 154 -87.78 21.53 -20.46
C LYS A 154 -87.30 22.99 -20.31
N PRO A 155 -87.88 23.77 -19.38
CA PRO A 155 -87.45 25.16 -19.13
C PRO A 155 -85.94 25.33 -18.92
N GLU A 156 -85.28 24.38 -18.24
CA GLU A 156 -83.84 24.42 -17.99
C GLU A 156 -83.02 24.25 -19.28
N GLN A 157 -83.46 23.37 -20.18
CA GLN A 157 -82.83 23.15 -21.49
C GLN A 157 -83.04 24.39 -22.38
N ARG A 158 -84.24 24.96 -22.36
CA ARG A 158 -84.54 26.20 -23.09
C ARG A 158 -83.73 27.38 -22.57
N ARG A 159 -83.49 27.45 -21.25
CA ARG A 159 -82.62 28.48 -20.65
C ARG A 159 -81.20 28.40 -21.21
N ALA A 160 -80.65 27.19 -21.36
CA ALA A 160 -79.32 27.02 -21.93
C ALA A 160 -79.24 27.56 -23.37
N LEU A 161 -80.27 27.31 -24.20
CA LEU A 161 -80.35 27.86 -25.56
C LEU A 161 -80.43 29.40 -25.56
N LEU A 162 -81.19 29.99 -24.64
CA LEU A 162 -81.28 31.46 -24.50
C LEU A 162 -79.96 32.07 -24.02
N GLU A 163 -79.28 31.42 -23.09
CA GLU A 163 -77.98 31.87 -22.58
C GLU A 163 -76.88 31.77 -23.64
N GLU A 164 -76.94 30.77 -24.51
CA GLU A 164 -76.08 30.64 -25.68
C GLU A 164 -76.35 31.75 -26.70
N ALA A 165 -77.63 32.02 -27.02
CA ALA A 165 -78.02 33.12 -27.90
C ALA A 165 -77.62 34.49 -27.33
N ALA A 166 -77.56 34.64 -26.01
CA ALA A 166 -77.08 35.84 -25.33
C ALA A 166 -75.54 35.93 -25.24
N GLY A 167 -74.79 34.97 -25.78
CA GLY A 167 -73.32 34.94 -25.76
C GLY A 167 -72.71 34.64 -24.39
N LEU A 168 -73.50 34.17 -23.42
CA LEU A 168 -73.03 33.90 -22.05
C LEU A 168 -72.29 32.56 -21.92
N GLY A 169 -72.44 31.66 -22.90
CA GLY A 169 -71.85 30.32 -22.89
C GLY A 169 -70.34 30.31 -22.66
N LYS A 170 -69.59 31.17 -23.38
CA LYS A 170 -68.12 31.24 -23.27
C LYS A 170 -67.65 31.63 -21.87
N PHE A 171 -68.30 32.62 -21.26
CA PHE A 171 -67.95 33.11 -19.93
C PHE A 171 -68.26 32.06 -18.85
N LYS A 172 -69.39 31.36 -18.98
CA LYS A 172 -69.74 30.26 -18.07
C LYS A 172 -68.76 29.10 -18.16
N ALA A 173 -68.38 28.69 -19.37
CA ALA A 173 -67.39 27.65 -19.58
C ALA A 173 -66.00 28.05 -19.05
N ARG A 174 -65.56 29.29 -19.28
CA ARG A 174 -64.31 29.84 -18.72
C ARG A 174 -64.36 29.86 -17.18
N ARG A 175 -65.45 30.34 -16.59
CA ARG A 175 -65.63 30.38 -15.12
C ARG A 175 -65.56 28.99 -14.51
N HIS A 176 -66.30 28.03 -15.06
CA HIS A 176 -66.31 26.65 -14.56
C HIS A 176 -64.92 25.99 -14.65
N ARG A 177 -64.20 26.20 -15.77
CA ARG A 177 -62.80 25.74 -15.90
C ARG A 177 -61.88 26.36 -14.84
N ALA A 178 -62.04 27.66 -14.57
CA ALA A 178 -61.26 28.36 -13.56
C ALA A 178 -61.57 27.85 -12.14
N GLU A 179 -62.84 27.63 -11.81
CA GLU A 179 -63.28 27.06 -10.53
C GLU A 179 -62.67 25.66 -10.29
N LEU A 180 -62.73 24.78 -11.29
CA LEU A 180 -62.10 23.46 -11.21
C LEU A 180 -60.58 23.54 -11.04
N LYS A 181 -59.92 24.47 -11.72
CA LYS A 181 -58.48 24.70 -11.58
C LYS A 181 -58.14 25.21 -10.18
N LEU A 182 -58.92 26.15 -9.65
CA LEU A 182 -58.72 26.72 -8.31
C LEU A 182 -58.86 25.65 -7.23
N ALA A 183 -59.90 24.81 -7.31
CA ALA A 183 -60.10 23.70 -6.37
C ALA A 183 -58.90 22.74 -6.38
N ARG A 184 -58.36 22.42 -7.56
CA ARG A 184 -57.15 21.58 -7.67
C ARG A 184 -55.93 22.25 -7.03
N VAL A 185 -55.71 23.54 -7.29
CA VAL A 185 -54.57 24.30 -6.73
C VAL A 185 -54.66 24.37 -5.21
N GLN A 186 -55.85 24.56 -4.65
CA GLN A 186 -56.05 24.60 -3.21
C GLN A 186 -55.58 23.31 -2.53
N VAL A 187 -55.97 22.14 -3.05
CA VAL A 187 -55.53 20.84 -2.54
C VAL A 187 -54.00 20.69 -2.59
N GLN A 188 -53.36 21.18 -3.66
CA GLN A 188 -51.90 21.12 -3.78
C GLN A 188 -51.21 22.06 -2.78
N ALA A 189 -51.76 23.26 -2.57
CA ALA A 189 -51.21 24.22 -1.61
C ALA A 189 -51.31 23.71 -0.16
N GLU A 190 -52.40 23.04 0.19
CA GLU A 190 -52.56 22.40 1.51
C GLU A 190 -51.50 21.32 1.72
N ARG A 191 -51.28 20.43 0.74
CA ARG A 191 -50.21 19.41 0.80
C ARG A 191 -48.82 20.01 0.94
N ALA A 192 -48.54 21.12 0.24
CA ALA A 192 -47.24 21.79 0.33
C ALA A 192 -47.00 22.35 1.75
N ARG A 193 -48.04 22.90 2.39
CA ARG A 193 -47.97 23.39 3.78
C ARG A 193 -47.75 22.26 4.78
N ASP A 194 -48.40 21.11 4.57
CA ASP A 194 -48.20 19.93 5.42
C ASP A 194 -46.74 19.45 5.36
N LEU A 195 -46.18 19.37 4.14
CA LEU A 195 -44.78 19.00 3.93
C LEU A 195 -43.82 20.01 4.57
N GLU A 196 -44.09 21.32 4.41
CA GLU A 196 -43.29 22.37 5.05
C GLU A 196 -43.28 22.21 6.57
N ALA A 197 -44.45 21.95 7.18
CA ALA A 197 -44.58 21.75 8.61
C ALA A 197 -43.82 20.51 9.09
N GLU A 198 -43.85 19.42 8.32
CA GLU A 198 -43.09 18.21 8.61
C GLU A 198 -41.57 18.45 8.54
N VAL A 199 -41.10 19.08 7.47
CA VAL A 199 -39.67 19.40 7.29
C VAL A 199 -39.18 20.33 8.40
N ARG A 200 -39.97 21.35 8.77
CA ARG A 200 -39.63 22.26 9.87
C ARG A 200 -39.46 21.51 11.21
N LYS A 201 -40.27 20.48 11.48
CA LYS A 201 -40.10 19.63 12.67
C LYS A 201 -38.79 18.84 12.65
N ARG A 202 -38.33 18.41 11.46
CA ARG A 202 -37.04 17.70 11.30
C ARG A 202 -35.82 18.62 11.39
N LEU A 203 -35.95 19.90 11.02
CA LEU A 203 -34.82 20.84 11.06
C LEU A 203 -34.31 21.15 12.47
N ARG A 204 -35.19 21.23 13.47
CA ARG A 204 -34.79 21.55 14.85
C ARG A 204 -33.83 20.52 15.47
N PRO A 205 -34.10 19.20 15.44
CA PRO A 205 -33.14 18.21 15.94
C PRO A 205 -31.87 18.18 15.09
N LEU A 206 -31.94 18.37 13.77
CA LEU A 206 -30.75 18.45 12.91
C LEU A 206 -29.85 19.63 13.29
N ALA A 207 -30.41 20.80 13.58
CA ALA A 207 -29.65 21.97 14.01
C ALA A 207 -28.94 21.73 15.36
N LEU A 208 -29.61 21.03 16.29
CA LEU A 208 -28.99 20.62 17.56
C LEU A 208 -27.86 19.61 17.34
N GLN A 209 -28.05 18.63 16.44
CA GLN A 209 -27.01 17.67 16.07
C GLN A 209 -25.80 18.34 15.42
N ALA A 210 -26.03 19.30 14.52
CA ALA A 210 -24.95 20.08 13.90
C ALA A 210 -24.15 20.86 14.95
N THR A 211 -24.85 21.55 15.86
CA THR A 211 -24.19 22.30 16.96
C THR A 211 -23.39 21.36 17.87
N ALA A 212 -23.90 20.16 18.16
CA ALA A 212 -23.19 19.16 18.96
C ALA A 212 -21.94 18.62 18.23
N ALA A 213 -22.03 18.38 16.92
CA ALA A 213 -20.90 17.94 16.10
C ALA A 213 -19.80 19.02 16.01
N GLU A 214 -20.17 20.29 15.83
CA GLU A 214 -19.22 21.42 15.84
C GLU A 214 -18.49 21.53 17.19
N ARG A 215 -19.19 21.31 18.31
CA ARG A 215 -18.58 21.28 19.64
C ARG A 215 -17.64 20.08 19.81
N ALA A 216 -18.02 18.92 19.29
CA ALA A 216 -17.20 17.72 19.36
C ALA A 216 -15.88 17.88 18.59
N GLU A 217 -15.92 18.47 17.39
CA GLU A 217 -14.71 18.80 16.62
C GLU A 217 -13.79 19.75 17.39
N LYS A 218 -14.32 20.84 17.96
CA LYS A 218 -13.50 21.75 18.79
C LYS A 218 -12.86 21.06 20.00
N LEU A 219 -13.65 20.24 20.71
CA LEU A 219 -13.14 19.49 21.85
C LEU A 219 -12.07 18.47 21.45
N LYS A 220 -12.20 17.86 20.26
CA LYS A 220 -11.20 16.94 19.73
C LYS A 220 -9.88 17.65 19.44
N ASP A 221 -9.93 18.84 18.87
CA ASP A 221 -8.74 19.67 18.65
C ASP A 221 -8.09 20.09 19.98
N GLU A 222 -8.90 20.48 20.97
CA GLU A 222 -8.41 20.81 22.32
C GLU A 222 -7.76 19.59 23.00
N ILE A 223 -8.38 18.41 22.92
CA ILE A 223 -7.82 17.16 23.46
C ILE A 223 -6.48 16.86 22.79
N ALA A 224 -6.41 16.91 21.46
CA ALA A 224 -5.17 16.63 20.72
C ALA A 224 -4.05 17.62 21.10
N ALA A 225 -4.36 18.89 21.32
CA ALA A 225 -3.39 19.89 21.78
C ALA A 225 -2.89 19.60 23.20
N VAL A 226 -3.77 19.19 24.12
CA VAL A 226 -3.41 18.83 25.50
C VAL A 226 -2.58 17.53 25.52
N GLU A 227 -2.95 16.53 24.73
CA GLU A 227 -2.19 15.28 24.59
C GLU A 227 -0.79 15.53 24.02
N ALA A 228 -0.67 16.37 22.98
CA ALA A 228 0.63 16.77 22.44
C ALA A 228 1.48 17.46 23.51
N ARG A 229 0.87 18.36 24.30
CA ARG A 229 1.58 19.05 25.39
C ARG A 229 2.00 18.10 26.51
N LEU A 230 1.18 17.11 26.84
CA LEU A 230 1.55 16.08 27.81
C LEU A 230 2.73 15.25 27.30
N ALA A 231 2.71 14.84 26.03
CA ALA A 231 3.79 14.09 25.42
C ALA A 231 5.12 14.88 25.39
N GLU A 232 5.07 16.20 25.13
CA GLU A 232 6.25 17.08 25.25
C GLU A 232 6.83 17.06 26.67
N LEU A 233 5.99 17.20 27.70
CA LEU A 233 6.43 17.19 29.10
C LEU A 233 7.01 15.83 29.51
N GLU A 234 6.43 14.74 29.03
CA GLU A 234 6.95 13.39 29.25
C GLU A 234 8.31 13.19 28.57
N LEU A 235 8.47 13.67 27.33
CA LEU A 235 9.76 13.64 26.62
C LEU A 235 10.83 14.45 27.34
N ASP A 236 10.49 15.65 27.84
CA ASP A 236 11.41 16.48 28.61
C ASP A 236 11.84 15.77 29.90
N ALA A 237 10.91 15.17 30.63
CA ALA A 237 11.20 14.41 31.85
C ALA A 237 12.08 13.18 31.58
N LEU A 238 11.80 12.43 30.50
CA LEU A 238 12.64 11.32 30.06
C LEU A 238 14.04 11.79 29.64
N GLY A 239 14.13 12.94 28.96
CA GLY A 239 15.41 13.55 28.57
C GLY A 239 16.26 13.94 29.79
N GLN A 240 15.63 14.54 30.81
CA GLN A 240 16.30 14.84 32.09
C GLN A 240 16.78 13.56 32.78
N GLY A 241 15.92 12.55 32.90
CA GLY A 241 16.29 11.26 33.49
C GLY A 241 17.43 10.56 32.74
N ALA A 242 17.43 10.61 31.41
CA ALA A 242 18.51 10.05 30.60
C ALA A 242 19.84 10.80 30.81
N ALA A 243 19.80 12.13 30.90
CA ALA A 243 20.98 12.94 31.19
C ALA A 243 21.58 12.61 32.57
N GLU A 244 20.74 12.49 33.61
CA GLU A 244 21.18 12.08 34.96
C GLU A 244 21.82 10.68 34.96
N ILE A 245 21.22 9.73 34.23
CA ILE A 245 21.76 8.36 34.12
C ILE A 245 23.12 8.38 33.41
N GLU A 246 23.26 9.16 32.34
CA GLU A 246 24.53 9.25 31.61
C GLU A 246 25.61 9.94 32.46
N GLU A 247 25.26 10.96 33.26
CA GLU A 247 26.18 11.56 34.23
C GLU A 247 26.62 10.55 35.30
N ARG A 248 25.69 9.77 35.87
CA ARG A 248 26.04 8.70 36.82
C ARG A 248 26.92 7.63 36.18
N ARG A 249 26.65 7.28 34.92
CA ARG A 249 27.41 6.29 34.16
C ARG A 249 28.84 6.77 33.88
N THR A 250 29.00 8.02 33.48
CA THR A 250 30.32 8.63 33.23
C THR A 250 31.13 8.72 34.53
N ALA A 251 30.50 9.16 35.63
CA ALA A 251 31.11 9.16 36.96
C ALA A 251 31.54 7.76 37.42
N ALA A 252 30.67 6.75 37.28
CA ALA A 252 30.99 5.37 37.61
C ALA A 252 32.12 4.80 36.74
N THR A 253 32.16 5.17 35.46
CA THR A 253 33.23 4.76 34.53
C THR A 253 34.58 5.36 34.93
N LEU A 254 34.60 6.63 35.33
CA LEU A 254 35.80 7.30 35.84
C LEU A 254 36.27 6.67 37.16
N ALA A 255 35.35 6.43 38.09
CA ALA A 255 35.65 5.77 39.36
C ALA A 255 36.24 4.36 39.13
N ARG A 256 35.67 3.59 38.19
CA ARG A 256 36.21 2.28 37.79
C ARG A 256 37.61 2.38 37.20
N LYS A 257 37.87 3.37 36.33
CA LYS A 257 39.22 3.59 35.78
C LYS A 257 40.24 3.92 36.88
N ALA A 258 39.87 4.79 37.83
CA ALA A 258 40.73 5.12 38.97
C ALA A 258 41.01 3.91 39.87
N ALA A 259 39.98 3.10 40.15
CA ALA A 259 40.14 1.87 40.92
C ALA A 259 41.05 0.84 40.21
N ASN A 260 40.90 0.68 38.89
CA ASN A 260 41.78 -0.19 38.11
C ASN A 260 43.23 0.30 38.10
N ALA A 261 43.47 1.60 37.93
CA ALA A 261 44.82 2.16 38.01
C ALA A 261 45.46 1.92 39.39
N LYS A 262 44.68 2.07 40.48
CA LYS A 262 45.18 1.77 41.82
C LYS A 262 45.45 0.27 42.01
N LEU A 263 44.63 -0.59 41.42
CA LEU A 263 44.85 -2.03 41.44
C LEU A 263 46.15 -2.40 40.70
N GLU A 264 46.41 -1.80 39.53
CA GLU A 264 47.66 -2.02 38.79
C GLU A 264 48.89 -1.57 39.59
N GLU A 265 48.82 -0.41 40.25
CA GLU A 265 49.88 0.06 41.16
C GLU A 265 50.13 -0.92 42.31
N LEU A 266 49.07 -1.38 42.98
CA LEU A 266 49.19 -2.35 44.08
C LEU A 266 49.72 -3.72 43.60
N LEU A 267 49.39 -4.14 42.38
CA LEU A 267 49.92 -5.38 41.80
C LEU A 267 51.43 -5.24 41.51
N LEU A 268 51.88 -4.08 41.04
CA LEU A 268 53.31 -3.80 40.86
C LEU A 268 54.04 -3.81 42.20
N GLU A 269 53.52 -3.12 43.22
CA GLU A 269 54.08 -3.14 44.57
C GLU A 269 54.17 -4.56 45.15
N ARG A 270 53.11 -5.36 44.95
CA ARG A 270 53.05 -6.75 45.37
C ARG A 270 54.08 -7.62 44.67
N ASN A 271 54.26 -7.45 43.36
CA ASN A 271 55.28 -8.20 42.61
C ASN A 271 56.70 -7.83 43.06
N GLN A 272 56.97 -6.55 43.30
CA GLN A 272 58.26 -6.11 43.85
C GLN A 272 58.52 -6.73 45.23
N ALA A 273 57.52 -6.74 46.10
CA ALA A 273 57.64 -7.38 47.42
C ALA A 273 57.85 -8.90 47.34
N GLU A 274 57.26 -9.57 46.35
CA GLU A 274 57.50 -11.00 46.09
C GLU A 274 58.90 -11.28 45.56
N GLU A 275 59.44 -10.44 44.68
CA GLU A 275 60.84 -10.51 44.22
C GLU A 275 61.80 -10.31 45.40
N ASP A 276 61.60 -9.26 46.21
CA ASP A 276 62.42 -8.99 47.39
C ASP A 276 62.39 -10.16 48.40
N LEU A 277 61.22 -10.81 48.56
CA LEU A 277 61.04 -11.98 49.42
C LEU A 277 61.77 -13.20 48.84
N ALA A 278 61.70 -13.42 47.53
CA ALA A 278 62.41 -14.50 46.84
C ALA A 278 63.93 -14.34 46.98
N ASP A 279 64.44 -13.12 46.78
CA ASP A 279 65.86 -12.78 46.98
C ASP A 279 66.30 -12.99 48.43
N ALA A 280 65.47 -12.59 49.40
CA ALA A 280 65.74 -12.84 50.81
C ALA A 280 65.72 -14.34 51.15
N ALA A 281 64.81 -15.11 50.58
CA ALA A 281 64.74 -16.56 50.74
C ALA A 281 65.98 -17.25 50.14
N GLY A 282 66.41 -16.84 48.95
CA GLY A 282 67.64 -17.32 48.31
C GLY A 282 68.88 -17.04 49.16
N ARG A 283 69.06 -15.80 49.63
CA ARG A 283 70.15 -15.45 50.58
C ARG A 283 70.10 -16.28 51.86
N ARG A 284 68.91 -16.55 52.38
CA ARG A 284 68.73 -17.40 53.57
C ARG A 284 69.14 -18.84 53.29
N GLU A 285 68.79 -19.40 52.14
CA GLU A 285 69.21 -20.75 51.73
C GLU A 285 70.72 -20.84 51.56
N GLU A 286 71.36 -19.86 50.91
CA GLU A 286 72.82 -19.78 50.78
C GLU A 286 73.51 -19.73 52.14
N ALA A 287 73.02 -18.87 53.05
CA ALA A 287 73.54 -18.77 54.42
C ALA A 287 73.34 -20.08 55.19
N THR A 288 72.20 -20.75 55.01
CA THR A 288 71.90 -22.04 55.64
C THR A 288 72.81 -23.14 55.10
N ALA A 289 73.03 -23.20 53.78
CA ALA A 289 73.96 -24.12 53.15
C ALA A 289 75.41 -23.86 53.58
N ALA A 290 75.82 -22.60 53.74
CA ALA A 290 77.11 -22.23 54.32
C ALA A 290 77.23 -22.71 55.78
N LEU A 291 76.20 -22.52 56.59
CA LEU A 291 76.15 -23.03 57.97
C LEU A 291 76.27 -24.56 58.02
N TYR A 292 75.54 -25.30 57.19
CA TYR A 292 75.65 -26.76 57.10
C TYR A 292 77.04 -27.20 56.64
N ARG A 293 77.66 -26.50 55.67
CA ARG A 293 79.04 -26.77 55.24
C ARG A 293 80.04 -26.57 56.38
N LEU A 294 79.90 -25.49 57.15
CA LEU A 294 80.74 -25.20 58.31
C LEU A 294 80.56 -26.21 59.43
N ARG A 295 79.31 -26.59 59.77
CA ARG A 295 79.01 -27.64 60.74
C ARG A 295 79.62 -28.98 60.33
N SER A 296 79.38 -29.41 59.08
CA SER A 296 79.96 -30.63 58.55
C SER A 296 81.49 -30.60 58.53
N ALA A 297 82.10 -29.44 58.28
CA ALA A 297 83.55 -29.27 58.39
C ALA A 297 84.04 -29.38 59.84
N ALA A 298 83.31 -28.80 60.80
CA ALA A 298 83.58 -28.93 62.22
C ALA A 298 83.46 -30.39 62.68
N ASP A 299 82.37 -31.08 62.34
CA ASP A 299 82.15 -32.50 62.66
C ASP A 299 83.28 -33.37 62.06
N ARG A 300 83.70 -33.11 60.82
CA ARG A 300 84.85 -33.80 60.20
C ARG A 300 86.16 -33.55 60.94
N LEU A 301 86.39 -32.33 61.42
CA LEU A 301 87.57 -31.98 62.21
C LEU A 301 87.52 -32.67 63.58
N GLU A 302 86.35 -32.76 64.18
CA GLU A 302 86.13 -33.46 65.45
C GLU A 302 86.33 -34.98 65.31
N LEU A 303 85.74 -35.61 64.30
CA LEU A 303 86.00 -37.01 63.93
C LEU A 303 87.47 -37.27 63.62
N ARG A 304 88.16 -36.34 62.92
CA ARG A 304 89.61 -36.45 62.69
C ARG A 304 90.41 -36.32 63.97
N ARG A 305 90.00 -35.44 64.89
CA ARG A 305 90.62 -35.31 66.21
C ARG A 305 90.44 -36.60 67.01
N GLU A 306 89.23 -37.15 67.05
CA GLU A 306 88.94 -38.43 67.70
C GLU A 306 89.71 -39.59 67.06
N ALA A 307 89.75 -39.68 65.73
CA ALA A 307 90.52 -40.69 65.01
C ALA A 307 92.02 -40.54 65.23
N ALA A 308 92.55 -39.31 65.29
CA ALA A 308 93.96 -39.06 65.61
C ALA A 308 94.29 -39.42 67.06
N VAL A 309 93.38 -39.16 68.01
CA VAL A 309 93.51 -39.60 69.41
C VAL A 309 93.46 -41.13 69.48
N ALA A 310 92.50 -41.78 68.82
CA ALA A 310 92.38 -43.24 68.78
C ALA A 310 93.55 -43.92 68.03
N LEU A 311 94.11 -43.28 66.99
CA LEU A 311 95.31 -43.73 66.30
C LEU A 311 96.55 -43.56 67.19
N ALA A 312 96.66 -42.45 67.91
CA ALA A 312 97.73 -42.23 68.88
C ALA A 312 97.66 -43.25 70.04
N GLU A 313 96.45 -43.60 70.50
CA GLU A 313 96.20 -44.69 71.46
C GLU A 313 96.57 -46.06 70.86
N ARG A 314 96.15 -46.37 69.63
CA ARG A 314 96.50 -47.62 68.93
C ARG A 314 98.00 -47.78 68.66
N LEU A 315 98.68 -46.72 68.24
CA LEU A 315 100.13 -46.72 68.02
C LEU A 315 100.92 -46.82 69.33
N ARG A 316 100.32 -46.46 70.48
CA ARG A 316 100.89 -46.66 71.82
C ARG A 316 100.70 -48.09 72.35
N ALA A 317 99.71 -48.82 71.84
CA ALA A 317 99.32 -50.12 72.37
C ALA A 317 99.99 -51.34 71.70
N GLU A 318 100.45 -51.26 70.43
CA GLU A 318 101.05 -52.43 69.76
C GLU A 318 101.87 -52.08 68.49
N PRO A 319 103.04 -52.73 68.24
CA PRO A 319 103.85 -52.48 67.06
C PRO A 319 103.33 -53.17 65.79
N LEU A 320 103.34 -52.40 64.69
CA LEU A 320 102.89 -52.73 63.34
C LEU A 320 103.47 -54.05 62.78
N ARG A 321 102.59 -54.90 62.25
CA ARG A 321 102.88 -55.88 61.19
C ARG A 321 102.04 -55.55 59.95
N LEU A 322 102.71 -55.36 58.82
CA LEU A 322 102.10 -55.19 57.50
C LEU A 322 101.88 -56.56 56.84
N PRO A 323 100.68 -56.82 56.28
CA PRO A 323 100.51 -57.62 55.09
C PRO A 323 100.02 -56.77 53.90
N THR A 324 100.26 -57.36 52.73
CA THR A 324 100.14 -56.87 51.36
C THR A 324 98.72 -56.70 50.83
N VAL A 325 98.60 -55.82 49.84
CA VAL A 325 97.40 -55.40 49.10
C VAL A 325 97.10 -56.39 47.96
N ASP A 326 95.82 -56.64 47.70
CA ASP A 326 95.32 -57.40 46.55
C ASP A 326 94.39 -56.52 45.69
N ASP A 327 94.45 -56.71 44.37
CA ASP A 327 94.31 -55.65 43.35
C ASP A 327 93.16 -55.94 42.35
N GLU A 328 91.92 -56.03 42.83
CA GLU A 328 90.76 -56.42 41.97
C GLU A 328 89.53 -55.48 42.04
N GLN A 329 89.64 -54.29 42.64
CA GLN A 329 88.49 -53.37 42.83
C GLN A 329 88.50 -52.12 41.93
N LEU A 330 89.53 -51.90 41.12
CA LEU A 330 89.64 -50.72 40.25
C LEU A 330 89.06 -50.90 38.84
N ARG A 331 88.55 -52.09 38.50
CA ARG A 331 88.04 -52.38 37.16
C ARG A 331 86.55 -52.05 36.98
N THR A 332 85.77 -52.02 38.06
CA THR A 332 84.31 -51.81 38.04
C THR A 332 83.86 -50.35 38.14
N THR A 333 84.77 -49.40 38.36
CA THR A 333 84.44 -47.97 38.46
C THR A 333 84.47 -47.24 37.11
N ARG A 334 85.01 -47.88 36.06
CA ARG A 334 85.21 -47.25 34.74
C ARG A 334 84.03 -47.42 33.78
N GLU A 335 83.09 -48.32 34.10
CA GLU A 335 81.90 -48.60 33.26
C GLU A 335 80.64 -47.79 33.67
N ARG A 336 80.69 -47.05 34.78
CA ARG A 336 79.56 -46.21 35.25
C ARG A 336 79.63 -44.73 34.81
N LEU A 337 80.73 -44.31 34.17
CA LEU A 337 80.95 -42.91 33.75
C LEU A 337 80.44 -42.61 32.32
N SER A 338 80.32 -43.63 31.45
CA SER A 338 79.83 -43.46 30.06
C SER A 338 78.30 -43.38 29.93
N ALA A 339 77.56 -43.70 31.00
CA ALA A 339 76.10 -43.63 31.03
C ALA A 339 75.56 -42.24 31.41
N VAL A 340 76.42 -41.35 31.95
CA VAL A 340 76.02 -40.03 32.47
C VAL A 340 76.37 -38.90 31.50
N GLU A 341 77.28 -39.12 30.54
CA GLU A 341 77.51 -38.20 29.41
C GLU A 341 76.35 -38.21 28.39
N ARG A 342 75.45 -39.20 28.45
CA ARG A 342 74.22 -39.27 27.64
C ARG A 342 73.04 -38.46 28.20
N ALA A 343 73.25 -37.71 29.28
CA ALA A 343 72.34 -36.63 29.70
C ALA A 343 72.51 -35.32 28.89
N LEU A 344 73.43 -35.29 27.93
CA LEU A 344 73.91 -34.12 27.19
C LEU A 344 73.01 -33.37 26.17
N ALA A 345 72.08 -34.05 25.51
CA ALA A 345 71.69 -33.68 24.13
C ALA A 345 70.17 -33.62 23.85
N GLU A 346 69.34 -33.43 24.87
CA GLU A 346 67.89 -33.28 24.72
C GLU A 346 67.38 -31.99 25.36
N ARG A 347 67.61 -30.88 24.67
CA ARG A 347 66.80 -29.68 24.85
C ARG A 347 66.86 -28.81 23.60
N GLU A 348 65.79 -28.89 22.80
CA GLU A 348 65.06 -27.76 22.14
C GLU A 348 64.36 -28.20 20.84
N GLY A 349 63.02 -28.12 20.83
CA GLY A 349 62.28 -27.50 19.72
C GLY A 349 61.77 -28.30 18.50
N LEU A 350 61.76 -29.64 18.46
CA LEU A 350 61.17 -30.39 17.31
C LEU A 350 60.08 -31.39 17.74
N PRO A 351 58.91 -31.44 17.06
CA PRO A 351 57.88 -32.45 17.31
C PRO A 351 58.42 -33.88 17.10
N PRO A 352 58.03 -34.87 17.94
CA PRO A 352 58.56 -36.24 17.89
C PRO A 352 58.49 -36.90 16.50
N ALA A 353 57.41 -36.65 15.72
CA ALA A 353 57.25 -37.17 14.36
C ALA A 353 58.26 -36.62 13.36
N ALA A 354 58.52 -35.31 13.40
CA ALA A 354 59.44 -34.66 12.46
C ALA A 354 60.90 -35.07 12.72
N ARG A 355 61.25 -35.30 13.99
CA ARG A 355 62.60 -35.75 14.39
C ARG A 355 62.87 -37.20 13.97
N ALA A 356 61.94 -38.11 14.23
CA ALA A 356 62.12 -39.53 13.90
C ALA A 356 62.25 -39.80 12.39
N LEU A 357 61.47 -39.09 11.56
CA LEU A 357 61.53 -39.23 10.11
C LEU A 357 62.72 -38.49 9.48
N ALA A 358 63.19 -37.38 10.09
CA ALA A 358 64.42 -36.72 9.66
C ALA A 358 65.67 -37.59 9.91
N GLU A 359 65.72 -38.30 11.04
CA GLU A 359 66.77 -39.29 11.33
C GLU A 359 66.78 -40.47 10.34
N GLN A 360 65.66 -40.73 9.66
CA GLN A 360 65.52 -41.75 8.61
C GLN A 360 65.78 -41.20 7.19
N GLY A 361 66.19 -39.94 7.05
CA GLY A 361 66.62 -39.34 5.79
C GLY A 361 65.60 -38.42 5.12
N ALA A 362 64.47 -38.10 5.75
CA ALA A 362 63.53 -37.10 5.25
C ALA A 362 64.10 -35.67 5.44
N ARG A 363 63.85 -34.78 4.48
CA ARG A 363 64.38 -33.41 4.48
C ARG A 363 63.50 -32.48 5.29
N LEU A 364 64.07 -31.71 6.22
CA LEU A 364 63.36 -30.70 7.00
C LEU A 364 63.32 -29.36 6.27
N ALA A 365 62.25 -28.59 6.44
CA ALA A 365 62.12 -27.27 5.82
C ALA A 365 63.22 -26.29 6.30
N LEU A 366 63.62 -26.36 7.57
CA LEU A 366 64.68 -25.51 8.13
C LEU A 366 66.10 -25.89 7.64
N SER A 367 66.34 -27.14 7.23
CA SER A 367 67.68 -27.58 6.81
C SER A 367 68.06 -27.13 5.39
N GLU A 368 67.09 -26.69 4.59
CA GLU A 368 67.31 -26.20 3.20
C GLU A 368 67.44 -24.67 3.13
N LEU A 369 67.47 -23.98 4.27
CA LEU A 369 67.58 -22.52 4.36
C LEU A 369 68.96 -22.10 4.82
N GLU A 370 69.67 -21.34 3.99
CA GLU A 370 70.85 -20.60 4.42
C GLU A 370 70.40 -19.31 5.12
N VAL A 371 70.69 -19.20 6.42
CA VAL A 371 70.26 -18.05 7.23
C VAL A 371 71.46 -17.16 7.57
N GLU A 372 71.33 -15.86 7.30
CA GLU A 372 72.33 -14.87 7.71
C GLU A 372 72.41 -14.76 9.25
N PRO A 373 73.61 -14.64 9.85
CA PRO A 373 73.78 -14.51 11.29
C PRO A 373 72.97 -13.34 11.87
N GLY A 374 72.16 -13.58 12.90
CA GLY A 374 71.31 -12.59 13.55
C GLY A 374 69.89 -12.46 12.97
N ARG A 375 69.54 -13.25 11.95
CA ARG A 375 68.18 -13.32 11.37
C ARG A 375 67.46 -14.64 11.66
N GLU A 376 68.03 -15.51 12.49
CA GLU A 376 67.52 -16.86 12.80
C GLU A 376 66.09 -16.80 13.37
N ARG A 377 65.84 -15.85 14.28
CA ARG A 377 64.52 -15.67 14.88
C ARG A 377 63.49 -15.06 13.92
N ALA A 378 63.93 -14.22 12.97
CA ALA A 378 63.05 -13.69 11.94
C ALA A 378 62.62 -14.79 10.97
N VAL A 379 63.54 -15.69 10.59
CA VAL A 379 63.24 -16.85 9.74
C VAL A 379 62.32 -17.84 10.46
N ALA A 380 62.57 -18.11 11.75
CA ALA A 380 61.68 -18.93 12.56
C ALA A 380 60.27 -18.32 12.67
N ALA A 381 60.16 -17.00 12.86
CA ALA A 381 58.88 -16.28 12.88
C ALA A 381 58.17 -16.33 11.53
N ALA A 382 58.88 -16.19 10.41
CA ALA A 382 58.30 -16.24 9.07
C ALA A 382 57.75 -17.64 8.72
N LEU A 383 58.43 -18.70 9.17
CA LEU A 383 57.98 -20.07 8.94
C LEU A 383 56.90 -20.53 9.93
N GLY A 384 56.90 -19.98 11.14
CA GLY A 384 55.96 -20.33 12.21
C GLY A 384 55.89 -21.85 12.44
N PRO A 385 54.70 -22.46 12.54
CA PRO A 385 54.57 -23.91 12.77
C PRO A 385 55.07 -24.77 11.61
N ARG A 386 55.39 -24.17 10.45
CA ARG A 386 55.92 -24.89 9.28
C ARG A 386 57.43 -25.05 9.32
N GLY A 387 58.13 -24.42 10.27
CA GLY A 387 59.58 -24.63 10.45
C GLY A 387 59.93 -26.09 10.74
N SER A 388 59.07 -26.80 11.47
CA SER A 388 59.22 -28.23 11.77
C SER A 388 58.59 -29.16 10.73
N ALA A 389 58.21 -28.66 9.56
CA ALA A 389 57.61 -29.47 8.51
C ALA A 389 58.66 -30.24 7.70
N LEU A 390 58.28 -31.42 7.19
CA LEU A 390 59.10 -32.18 6.23
C LEU A 390 58.80 -31.72 4.81
N LEU A 391 59.77 -31.88 3.91
CA LEU A 391 59.65 -31.57 2.49
C LEU A 391 59.41 -32.83 1.68
N ALA A 392 58.48 -32.75 0.73
CA ALA A 392 58.24 -33.79 -0.26
C ALA A 392 58.15 -33.17 -1.67
N ASP A 393 58.74 -33.85 -2.66
CA ASP A 393 58.77 -33.35 -4.04
C ASP A 393 57.39 -33.44 -4.72
N ASP A 394 56.55 -34.40 -4.31
CA ASP A 394 55.22 -34.62 -4.84
C ASP A 394 54.22 -35.09 -3.76
N VAL A 395 52.92 -34.99 -4.07
CA VAL A 395 51.83 -35.22 -3.11
C VAL A 395 51.78 -36.66 -2.61
N ARG A 396 52.19 -37.65 -3.43
CA ARG A 396 52.18 -39.06 -3.00
C ARG A 396 53.27 -39.32 -1.99
N THR A 397 54.47 -38.78 -2.23
CA THR A 397 55.58 -38.87 -1.30
C THR A 397 55.25 -38.18 0.03
N GLY A 398 54.55 -37.04 -0.03
CA GLY A 398 54.10 -36.35 1.18
C GLY A 398 53.04 -37.12 1.98
N LEU A 399 52.11 -37.79 1.30
CA LEU A 399 51.10 -38.63 1.97
C LEU A 399 51.73 -39.86 2.63
N ALA A 400 52.71 -40.48 1.99
CA ALA A 400 53.42 -41.64 2.54
C ALA A 400 54.12 -41.31 3.87
N LEU A 401 54.77 -40.13 3.98
CA LEU A 401 55.40 -39.66 5.21
C LEU A 401 54.40 -39.41 6.35
N LEU A 402 53.19 -38.93 6.01
CA LEU A 402 52.11 -38.75 6.99
C LEU A 402 51.55 -40.09 7.47
N GLU A 403 51.37 -41.06 6.57
CA GLU A 403 50.92 -42.41 6.91
C GLU A 403 51.95 -43.13 7.78
N GLU A 404 53.24 -42.97 7.49
CA GLU A 404 54.34 -43.53 8.27
C GLU A 404 54.39 -42.93 9.69
N ALA A 405 54.24 -41.61 9.82
CA ALA A 405 54.13 -40.94 11.11
C ALA A 405 52.90 -41.38 11.92
N HIS A 406 51.76 -41.58 11.25
CA HIS A 406 50.52 -42.04 11.87
C HIS A 406 50.64 -43.49 12.35
N ALA A 407 51.18 -44.39 11.52
CA ALA A 407 51.39 -45.79 11.86
C ALA A 407 52.37 -45.96 13.04
N ALA A 408 53.37 -45.09 13.14
CA ALA A 408 54.32 -45.06 14.25
C ALA A 408 53.79 -44.33 15.50
N GLY A 409 52.58 -43.76 15.47
CA GLY A 409 51.95 -43.08 16.61
C GLY A 409 52.61 -41.76 17.01
N LEU A 410 53.31 -41.10 16.09
CA LEU A 410 54.23 -40.00 16.41
C LEU A 410 53.59 -38.61 16.57
N GLY A 411 52.25 -38.54 16.57
CA GLY A 411 51.49 -37.30 16.75
C GLY A 411 51.36 -36.48 15.47
N ASN A 412 51.14 -35.16 15.61
CA ASN A 412 50.86 -34.27 14.48
C ASN A 412 52.12 -33.99 13.65
N LEU A 413 52.05 -34.26 12.35
CA LEU A 413 53.12 -33.97 11.38
C LEU A 413 52.56 -33.09 10.26
N THR A 414 53.35 -32.12 9.81
CA THR A 414 53.04 -31.28 8.64
C THR A 414 54.07 -31.56 7.56
N VAL A 415 53.63 -31.77 6.31
CA VAL A 415 54.51 -31.98 5.15
C VAL A 415 54.22 -30.90 4.09
N LEU A 416 55.27 -30.24 3.62
CA LEU A 416 55.21 -29.24 2.55
C LEU A 416 55.55 -29.92 1.22
N VAL A 417 54.60 -29.90 0.29
CA VAL A 417 54.73 -30.54 -1.02
C VAL A 417 55.04 -29.50 -2.09
N GLY A 418 56.15 -29.67 -2.83
CA GLY A 418 56.49 -28.85 -4.00
C GLY A 418 56.80 -27.38 -3.70
N ALA A 419 56.91 -26.98 -2.43
CA ALA A 419 57.22 -25.61 -2.01
C ALA A 419 58.70 -25.49 -1.65
N ARG A 420 59.36 -24.41 -2.10
CA ARG A 420 60.72 -24.08 -1.67
C ARG A 420 60.65 -23.25 -0.38
N PRO A 421 61.29 -23.66 0.72
CA PRO A 421 61.26 -22.91 1.99
C PRO A 421 61.67 -21.44 1.86
N ALA A 422 62.64 -21.12 0.99
CA ALA A 422 63.09 -19.75 0.76
C ALA A 422 61.96 -18.83 0.27
N GLU A 423 61.12 -19.30 -0.66
CA GLU A 423 59.99 -18.54 -1.20
C GLU A 423 58.88 -18.30 -0.16
N LEU A 424 58.84 -19.09 0.92
CA LEU A 424 57.90 -18.88 2.02
C LEU A 424 58.39 -17.79 2.97
N VAL A 425 59.71 -17.69 3.17
CA VAL A 425 60.34 -16.67 4.02
C VAL A 425 60.35 -15.31 3.32
N GLU A 426 60.61 -15.27 2.01
CA GLU A 426 60.63 -14.02 1.21
C GLU A 426 59.30 -13.25 1.21
N ARG A 427 58.19 -13.90 1.56
CA ARG A 427 56.87 -13.26 1.70
C ARG A 427 56.77 -12.36 2.92
N TYR A 428 57.68 -12.49 3.88
CA TYR A 428 57.69 -11.71 5.11
C TYR A 428 58.80 -10.65 5.07
N ALA A 429 58.43 -9.38 5.16
CA ALA A 429 59.39 -8.29 5.25
C ALA A 429 60.03 -8.23 6.64
N VAL A 430 61.36 -8.14 6.74
CA VAL A 430 62.04 -7.96 8.03
C VAL A 430 62.05 -6.48 8.41
N VAL A 431 61.30 -6.10 9.44
CA VAL A 431 61.13 -4.71 9.89
C VAL A 431 61.55 -4.51 11.35
N PRO A 432 61.92 -3.28 11.77
CA PRO A 432 62.12 -2.97 13.18
C PRO A 432 60.83 -3.15 13.98
N ARG A 433 60.93 -3.55 15.26
CA ARG A 433 59.76 -3.82 16.12
C ARG A 433 58.77 -2.65 16.22
N ALA A 434 59.26 -1.42 16.20
CA ALA A 434 58.41 -0.21 16.24
C ALA A 434 57.53 -0.06 14.98
N GLU A 435 57.92 -0.65 13.87
CA GLU A 435 57.23 -0.54 12.58
C GLU A 435 56.35 -1.75 12.26
N LEU A 436 56.46 -2.83 13.06
CA LEU A 436 55.78 -4.11 12.82
C LEU A 436 54.26 -3.94 12.63
N LEU A 437 53.59 -3.22 13.53
CA LEU A 437 52.13 -3.01 13.50
C LEU A 437 51.66 -2.06 12.39
N ASN A 438 52.59 -1.29 11.82
CA ASN A 438 52.29 -0.36 10.72
C ASN A 438 52.55 -0.99 9.35
N SER A 439 53.09 -2.22 9.31
CA SER A 439 53.35 -2.92 8.06
C SER A 439 52.03 -3.22 7.33
N ARG A 440 52.00 -2.92 6.03
CA ARG A 440 50.86 -3.22 5.14
C ARG A 440 50.95 -4.61 4.50
N VAL A 441 52.06 -5.30 4.71
CA VAL A 441 52.34 -6.65 4.24
C VAL A 441 52.77 -7.52 5.42
N PRO A 442 52.68 -8.86 5.33
CA PRO A 442 53.19 -9.73 6.38
C PRO A 442 54.65 -9.41 6.70
N ALA A 443 54.97 -9.19 7.96
CA ALA A 443 56.28 -8.74 8.38
C ALA A 443 56.73 -9.43 9.67
N VAL A 444 58.05 -9.57 9.82
CA VAL A 444 58.69 -10.17 10.97
C VAL A 444 59.83 -9.30 11.48
N THR A 445 60.21 -9.47 12.73
CA THR A 445 61.32 -8.74 13.36
C THR A 445 62.49 -9.68 13.60
N THR A 446 63.71 -9.14 13.68
CA THR A 446 64.91 -9.89 14.09
C THR A 446 64.82 -10.46 15.52
N GLU A 447 63.89 -9.94 16.32
CA GLU A 447 63.61 -10.43 17.69
C GLU A 447 62.68 -11.65 17.72
N GLY A 448 61.97 -11.98 16.62
CA GLY A 448 61.08 -13.14 16.52
C GLY A 448 59.57 -12.83 16.55
N PHE A 449 59.17 -11.55 16.57
CA PHE A 449 57.75 -11.15 16.44
C PHE A 449 57.32 -11.08 14.98
N GLY A 450 56.10 -11.56 14.68
CA GLY A 450 55.48 -11.50 13.36
C GLY A 450 54.08 -10.87 13.40
N TYR A 451 53.72 -10.17 12.32
CA TYR A 451 52.40 -9.58 12.10
C TYR A 451 51.92 -9.82 10.67
N ASP A 452 50.70 -10.32 10.51
CA ASP A 452 50.02 -10.43 9.23
C ASP A 452 48.76 -9.54 9.25
N PRO A 453 48.79 -8.37 8.56
CA PRO A 453 47.66 -7.44 8.54
C PRO A 453 46.45 -7.97 7.76
N GLU A 454 46.63 -8.91 6.81
CA GLU A 454 45.52 -9.49 6.05
C GLU A 454 44.73 -10.48 6.89
N ARG A 455 45.41 -11.20 7.79
CA ARG A 455 44.79 -12.15 8.72
C ARG A 455 44.46 -11.54 10.09
N GLY A 456 45.04 -10.39 10.41
CA GLY A 456 44.95 -9.78 11.73
C GLY A 456 45.68 -10.57 12.82
N GLU A 457 46.69 -11.36 12.45
CA GLU A 457 47.41 -12.26 13.36
C GLU A 457 48.72 -11.63 13.84
N LEU A 458 48.98 -11.73 15.14
CA LEU A 458 50.27 -11.40 15.77
C LEU A 458 50.81 -12.66 16.45
N TRP A 459 52.08 -12.97 16.23
CA TRP A 459 52.72 -14.13 16.84
C TRP A 459 54.18 -13.86 17.20
N PHE A 460 54.75 -14.80 17.97
CA PHE A 460 56.15 -14.81 18.36
C PHE A 460 56.67 -16.24 18.20
N ALA A 461 57.87 -16.39 17.63
CA ALA A 461 58.52 -17.68 17.38
C ALA A 461 59.58 -18.06 18.42
#